data_AF-A0A8B6DTC6-F1
#
_entry.id   AF-A0A8B6DTC6-F1
#
_cell.length_a   1.000
_cell.length_b   1.000
_cell.length_c   1.000
_cell.angle_alpha   90.00
_cell.angle_beta   90.00
_cell.angle_gamma   90.00
#
_symmetry.space_group_name_H-M   'P 1'
#
loop_
_entity.id
_entity.type
_entity.pdbx_description
1 polymer ?
#
loop_
_entity_poly.entity_id
_entity_poly.type
_entity_poly.pdbx_seq_one_letter_code
_entity_poly.pdbx_strand_id
1 'polypeptide(L)'
;MVISRQRFVDEVTDGGSLDVCVYEVQDDQSLNIHLNASFPAVGLRQVHKAFDDIFIGIVGNAVFEKYCKEYPEERKKWLESIFQKICSEQEGLKQYIHIELPIVLKEVLHNETGDTFRELLCKSKFSNSLNCTANGKLKISLPVWHQLFDIPVQEIKYYVNQVTEMGGMESINKYHHNWWHNQSDTIQCV
;
A
#
# COMPACT_ATOMS: atom_id res chain seq x y z
N MET A 1 0.96 16.06 42.19
CA MET A 1 0.01 15.75 41.10
C MET A 1 0.86 15.52 39.87
N VAL A 2 1.02 14.26 39.45
CA VAL A 2 1.79 13.92 38.24
C VAL A 2 0.87 14.21 37.07
N ILE A 3 1.08 15.33 36.39
CA ILE A 3 0.41 15.62 35.12
C ILE A 3 1.17 14.81 34.07
N SER A 4 0.66 13.62 33.73
CA SER A 4 1.17 12.88 32.57
C SER A 4 0.78 13.66 31.32
N ARG A 5 1.75 14.33 30.68
CA ARG A 5 1.55 14.96 29.38
C ARG A 5 1.26 13.87 28.36
N GLN A 6 0.01 13.76 27.92
CA GLN A 6 -0.35 12.81 26.87
C GLN A 6 0.06 13.40 25.51
N ARG A 7 0.85 12.63 24.78
CA ARG A 7 1.26 12.95 23.41
C ARG A 7 0.67 11.92 22.45
N PHE A 8 0.23 12.40 21.29
CA PHE A 8 -0.45 11.59 20.27
C PHE A 8 0.28 11.75 18.94
N VAL A 9 0.32 10.68 18.16
CA VAL A 9 0.86 10.68 16.80
C VAL A 9 -0.31 10.54 15.83
N ASP A 10 -0.38 11.44 14.85
CA ASP A 10 -1.26 11.32 13.67
C ASP A 10 -0.41 11.06 12.43
N GLU A 11 -0.92 10.21 11.54
CA GLU A 11 -0.26 9.78 10.30
C GLU A 11 -1.19 10.04 9.12
N VAL A 12 -0.72 10.84 8.16
CA VAL A 12 -1.42 11.04 6.89
C VAL A 12 -0.54 10.52 5.76
N THR A 13 -0.98 9.45 5.11
CA THR A 13 -0.41 9.02 3.84
C THR A 13 -1.25 9.61 2.70
N ASP A 14 -0.73 10.62 2.02
CA ASP A 14 -1.27 11.00 0.72
C ASP A 14 -0.53 10.21 -0.39
N GLY A 15 -0.95 10.33 -1.64
CA GLY A 15 -0.45 9.51 -2.76
C GLY A 15 1.06 9.60 -3.06
N GLY A 16 1.87 10.26 -2.22
CA GLY A 16 3.32 10.36 -2.39
C GLY A 16 4.14 10.69 -1.13
N SER A 17 3.53 11.00 0.02
CA SER A 17 4.25 11.33 1.26
C SER A 17 3.58 10.75 2.50
N LEU A 18 4.41 10.56 3.53
CA LEU A 18 4.02 10.23 4.89
C LEU A 18 4.22 11.49 5.74
N ASP A 19 3.13 12.06 6.23
CA ASP A 19 3.18 13.14 7.21
C ASP A 19 2.94 12.58 8.61
N VAL A 20 3.84 12.88 9.54
CA VAL A 20 3.77 12.45 10.94
C VAL A 20 3.73 13.68 11.83
N CYS A 21 2.61 13.85 12.55
CA CYS A 21 2.42 14.96 13.48
C CYS A 21 2.34 14.43 14.92
N VAL A 22 3.14 15.01 15.82
CA VAL A 22 3.06 14.77 17.26
C VAL A 22 2.32 15.92 17.90
N TYR A 23 1.22 15.63 18.60
CA TYR A 23 0.44 16.60 19.35
C TYR A 23 0.69 16.47 20.85
N GLU A 24 0.74 17.60 21.55
CA GLU A 24 0.72 17.66 23.02
C GLU A 24 -0.64 18.19 23.47
N VAL A 25 -1.35 17.40 24.29
CA VAL A 25 -2.61 17.83 24.90
C VAL A 25 -2.30 18.82 26.02
N GLN A 26 -2.90 19.99 25.94
CA GLN A 26 -2.79 21.04 26.93
C GLN A 26 -3.80 20.83 28.08
N ASP A 27 -3.59 21.52 29.20
CA ASP A 27 -4.49 21.43 30.37
C ASP A 27 -5.92 21.89 30.07
N ASP A 28 -6.10 22.75 29.05
CA ASP A 28 -7.41 23.22 28.56
C ASP A 28 -8.03 22.29 27.49
N GLN A 29 -7.45 21.10 27.29
CA GLN A 29 -7.82 20.11 26.28
C GLN A 29 -7.59 20.56 24.83
N SER A 30 -6.90 21.68 24.60
CA SER A 30 -6.45 22.04 23.25
C SER A 30 -5.28 21.14 22.80
N LEU A 31 -5.16 20.99 21.47
CA LEU A 31 -4.04 20.27 20.85
C LEU A 31 -3.03 21.28 20.34
N ASN A 32 -1.77 21.14 20.75
CA ASN A 32 -0.67 21.89 20.16
C ASN A 32 0.23 20.94 19.36
N ILE A 33 0.64 21.36 18.16
CA ILE A 33 1.61 20.60 17.36
C ILE A 33 2.97 20.74 18.03
N HIS A 34 3.45 19.63 18.56
CA HIS A 34 4.77 19.54 19.21
C HIS A 34 5.87 19.29 18.17
N LEU A 35 5.60 18.44 17.18
CA LEU A 35 6.54 18.11 16.11
C LEU A 35 5.77 17.76 14.84
N ASN A 36 6.30 18.15 13.68
CA ASN A 36 5.77 17.77 12.37
C ASN A 36 6.94 17.36 11.47
N ALA A 37 6.85 16.19 10.86
CA ALA A 37 7.79 15.72 9.86
C ALA A 37 7.05 15.17 8.64
N SER A 38 7.57 15.49 7.46
CA SER A 38 7.04 14.99 6.18
C SER A 38 8.13 14.18 5.49
N PHE A 39 7.80 12.95 5.12
CA PHE A 39 8.70 12.02 4.46
C PHE A 39 8.22 11.75 3.04
N PRO A 40 8.84 12.38 2.03
CA PRO A 40 8.47 12.17 0.64
C PRO A 40 8.84 10.76 0.17
N ALA A 41 8.05 10.22 -0.76
CA ALA A 41 8.18 8.89 -1.36
C ALA A 41 7.98 7.70 -0.40
N VAL A 42 7.40 7.95 0.78
CA VAL A 42 6.97 6.93 1.73
C VAL A 42 5.44 6.89 1.69
N GLY A 43 4.84 5.73 1.38
CA GLY A 43 3.38 5.58 1.26
C GLY A 43 2.92 4.80 0.02
N LEU A 44 1.71 5.11 -0.48
CA LEU A 44 1.01 4.41 -1.57
C LEU A 44 1.86 4.22 -2.83
N ARG A 45 2.80 5.14 -3.12
CA ARG A 45 3.69 5.06 -4.28
C ARG A 45 4.56 3.79 -4.28
N GLN A 46 5.00 3.32 -3.11
CA GLN A 46 5.78 2.09 -3.02
C GLN A 46 4.91 0.85 -3.23
N VAL A 47 3.67 0.87 -2.72
CA VAL A 47 2.70 -0.19 -2.98
C VAL A 47 2.39 -0.26 -4.48
N HIS A 48 2.20 0.88 -5.14
CA HIS A 48 2.02 0.93 -6.60
C HIS A 48 3.22 0.33 -7.34
N LYS A 49 4.44 0.64 -6.89
CA LYS A 49 5.67 0.09 -7.48
C LYS A 49 5.77 -1.43 -7.29
N ALA A 50 5.53 -1.93 -6.07
CA ALA A 50 5.54 -3.37 -5.80
C ALA A 50 4.48 -4.10 -6.63
N PHE A 51 3.33 -3.45 -6.84
CA PHE A 51 2.29 -3.95 -7.72
C PHE A 51 2.76 -3.98 -9.18
N ASP A 52 3.33 -2.89 -9.69
CA ASP A 52 3.91 -2.82 -11.03
C ASP A 52 4.98 -3.92 -11.24
N ASP A 53 5.85 -4.14 -10.26
CA ASP A 53 6.93 -5.15 -10.31
C ASP A 53 6.37 -6.59 -10.48
N ILE A 54 5.18 -6.89 -9.94
CA ILE A 54 4.50 -8.16 -10.20
C ILE A 54 4.15 -8.26 -11.68
N PHE A 55 3.50 -7.24 -12.25
CA PHE A 55 3.08 -7.28 -13.64
C PHE A 55 4.27 -7.28 -14.59
N ILE A 56 5.28 -6.46 -14.33
CA ILE A 56 6.56 -6.47 -15.07
C ILE A 56 7.18 -7.87 -15.04
N GLY A 57 7.19 -8.55 -13.89
CA GLY A 57 7.74 -9.89 -13.79
C GLY A 57 6.88 -10.98 -14.45
N ILE A 58 5.63 -10.70 -14.83
CA ILE A 58 4.75 -11.61 -15.58
C ILE A 58 4.81 -11.30 -17.07
N VAL A 59 4.49 -10.07 -17.48
CA VAL A 59 4.34 -9.67 -18.88
C VAL A 59 5.64 -9.14 -19.52
N GLY A 60 6.66 -8.88 -18.71
CA GLY A 60 7.90 -8.26 -19.15
C GLY A 60 7.87 -6.73 -19.12
N ASN A 61 9.04 -6.12 -18.89
CA ASN A 61 9.18 -4.67 -18.73
C ASN A 61 8.70 -3.89 -19.96
N ALA A 62 9.10 -4.32 -21.16
CA ALA A 62 8.76 -3.62 -22.40
C ALA A 62 7.24 -3.51 -22.63
N VAL A 63 6.51 -4.61 -22.38
CA VAL A 63 5.05 -4.66 -22.55
C VAL A 63 4.37 -3.77 -21.51
N PHE A 64 4.81 -3.85 -20.26
CA PHE A 64 4.20 -3.09 -19.17
C PHE A 64 4.47 -1.58 -19.31
N GLU A 65 5.70 -1.19 -19.66
CA GLU A 65 6.04 0.21 -19.94
C GLU A 65 5.22 0.77 -21.11
N LYS A 66 5.03 0.00 -22.18
CA LYS A 66 4.19 0.38 -23.31
C LYS A 66 2.75 0.63 -22.86
N TYR A 67 2.17 -0.29 -22.10
CA TYR A 67 0.83 -0.13 -21.52
C TYR A 67 0.73 1.14 -20.65
N CYS A 68 1.70 1.38 -19.76
CA CYS A 68 1.70 2.55 -18.88
C CYS A 68 1.82 3.86 -19.66
N LYS A 69 2.59 3.88 -20.76
CA LYS A 69 2.84 5.07 -21.57
C LYS A 69 1.67 5.40 -22.49
N GLU A 70 1.06 4.38 -23.10
CA GLU A 70 -0.05 4.56 -24.04
C GLU A 70 -1.39 4.75 -23.32
N TYR A 71 -1.54 4.18 -22.12
CA TYR A 71 -2.81 4.15 -21.39
C TYR A 71 -2.68 4.51 -19.89
N PRO A 72 -2.12 5.69 -19.54
CA PRO A 72 -1.87 6.08 -18.16
C PRO A 72 -3.15 6.20 -17.32
N GLU A 73 -4.24 6.72 -17.90
CA GLU A 73 -5.52 6.89 -17.20
C GLU A 73 -6.20 5.54 -16.90
N GLU A 74 -6.09 4.56 -17.81
CA GLU A 74 -6.62 3.22 -17.58
C GLU A 74 -5.83 2.49 -16.49
N ARG A 75 -4.50 2.65 -16.46
CA ARG A 75 -3.68 2.16 -15.35
C ARG A 75 -4.11 2.77 -14.03
N LYS A 76 -4.33 4.09 -13.98
CA LYS A 76 -4.74 4.79 -12.77
C LYS A 76 -6.08 4.27 -12.25
N LYS A 77 -7.12 4.25 -13.10
CA LYS A 77 -8.46 3.72 -12.74
C LYS A 77 -8.37 2.27 -12.28
N TRP A 78 -7.55 1.46 -12.94
CA TRP A 78 -7.38 0.06 -12.57
C TRP A 78 -6.80 -0.08 -11.16
N LEU A 79 -5.73 0.65 -10.83
CA LEU A 79 -5.17 0.65 -9.48
C LEU A 79 -6.19 1.14 -8.44
N GLU A 80 -6.89 2.24 -8.71
CA GLU A 80 -7.95 2.75 -7.83
C GLU A 80 -9.04 1.70 -7.57
N SER A 81 -9.47 0.97 -8.60
CA SER A 81 -10.47 -0.09 -8.47
C SER A 81 -10.00 -1.26 -7.60
N ILE A 82 -8.71 -1.59 -7.65
CA ILE A 82 -8.12 -2.64 -6.83
C ILE A 82 -8.13 -2.21 -5.37
N PHE A 83 -7.63 -1.00 -5.07
CA PHE A 83 -7.59 -0.48 -3.70
C PHE A 83 -8.99 -0.33 -3.09
N GLN A 84 -9.94 0.23 -3.84
CA GLN A 84 -11.34 0.30 -3.41
C GLN A 84 -11.91 -1.08 -3.09
N LYS A 85 -11.65 -2.07 -3.95
CA LYS A 85 -12.12 -3.44 -3.72
C LYS A 85 -11.55 -4.01 -2.42
N ILE A 86 -10.28 -3.81 -2.15
CA ILE A 86 -9.65 -4.32 -0.93
C ILE A 86 -10.19 -3.64 0.32
N CYS A 87 -10.39 -2.32 0.29
CA CYS A 87 -11.07 -1.60 1.37
C CYS A 87 -12.47 -2.15 1.62
N SER A 88 -13.21 -2.49 0.56
CA SER A 88 -14.60 -2.98 0.68
C SER A 88 -14.73 -4.46 1.08
N GLU A 89 -13.71 -5.29 0.81
CA GLU A 89 -13.76 -6.74 1.05
C GLU A 89 -13.21 -7.16 2.44
N GLN A 90 -12.86 -6.20 3.31
CA GLN A 90 -12.29 -6.46 4.64
C GLN A 90 -13.23 -7.22 5.61
N GLU A 91 -14.53 -7.26 5.34
CA GLU A 91 -15.52 -7.89 6.22
C GLU A 91 -15.67 -9.43 6.05
N GLY A 92 -14.71 -10.13 5.44
CA GLY A 92 -14.82 -11.58 5.28
C GLY A 92 -13.51 -12.33 5.14
N LEU A 93 -13.50 -13.56 5.67
CA LEU A 93 -12.46 -14.62 5.65
C LEU A 93 -11.97 -15.04 4.24
N LYS A 94 -11.90 -14.15 3.26
CA LYS A 94 -11.41 -14.48 1.92
C LYS A 94 -9.89 -14.61 1.96
N GLN A 95 -9.39 -15.84 1.81
CA GLN A 95 -7.95 -16.13 1.71
C GLN A 95 -7.27 -15.54 0.45
N TYR A 96 -8.02 -14.93 -0.46
CA TYR A 96 -7.54 -14.47 -1.76
C TYR A 96 -8.24 -13.20 -2.22
N ILE A 97 -7.50 -12.39 -2.98
CA ILE A 97 -7.99 -11.22 -3.71
C ILE A 97 -8.06 -11.58 -5.19
N HIS A 98 -9.18 -11.22 -5.82
CA HIS A 98 -9.39 -11.39 -7.26
C HIS A 98 -9.25 -10.06 -7.99
N ILE A 99 -8.25 -9.95 -8.85
CA ILE A 99 -7.97 -8.78 -9.66
C ILE A 99 -8.37 -9.05 -11.10
N GLU A 100 -9.19 -8.17 -11.65
CA GLU A 100 -9.53 -8.20 -13.06
C GLU A 100 -8.45 -7.47 -13.85
N LEU A 101 -7.94 -8.10 -14.90
CA LEU A 101 -6.94 -7.50 -15.77
C LEU A 101 -7.61 -6.55 -16.77
N PRO A 102 -7.09 -5.33 -16.97
CA PRO A 102 -7.61 -4.39 -17.96
C PRO A 102 -7.61 -5.03 -19.34
N ILE A 103 -8.68 -4.82 -20.11
CA ILE A 103 -8.80 -5.34 -21.48
C ILE A 103 -7.63 -4.84 -22.33
N VAL A 104 -7.32 -3.56 -22.22
CA VAL A 104 -6.23 -2.90 -22.95
C VAL A 104 -4.86 -3.52 -22.62
N LEU A 105 -4.60 -3.89 -21.36
CA LEU A 105 -3.35 -4.59 -21.01
C LEU A 105 -3.26 -5.95 -21.72
N LYS A 106 -4.38 -6.68 -21.84
CA LYS A 106 -4.42 -7.95 -22.58
C LYS A 106 -4.20 -7.75 -24.08
N GLU A 107 -4.72 -6.67 -24.65
CA GLU A 107 -4.52 -6.32 -26.07
C GLU A 107 -3.05 -5.97 -26.35
N VAL A 108 -2.46 -5.08 -25.54
CA VAL A 108 -1.03 -4.73 -25.64
C VAL A 108 -0.17 -5.99 -25.51
N LEU A 109 -0.48 -6.86 -24.56
CA LEU A 109 0.21 -8.11 -24.36
C LEU A 109 0.18 -9.02 -25.60
N HIS A 110 -1.02 -9.23 -26.15
CA HIS A 110 -1.22 -10.10 -27.29
C HIS A 110 -0.53 -9.54 -28.54
N ASN A 111 -0.59 -8.22 -28.74
CA ASN A 111 0.07 -7.55 -29.87
C ASN A 111 1.59 -7.64 -29.80
N GLU A 112 2.18 -7.54 -28.60
CA GLU A 112 3.63 -7.56 -28.43
C GLU A 112 4.23 -8.98 -28.40
N THR A 113 3.49 -9.95 -27.84
CA THR A 113 4.06 -11.28 -27.53
C THR A 113 3.35 -12.43 -28.23
N GLY A 114 2.11 -12.23 -28.69
CA GLY A 114 1.23 -13.31 -29.16
C GLY A 114 0.68 -14.20 -28.04
N ASP A 115 1.32 -14.22 -26.87
CA ASP A 115 0.94 -15.01 -25.70
C ASP A 115 -0.22 -14.36 -24.92
N THR A 116 -0.94 -15.20 -24.18
CA THR A 116 -1.93 -14.76 -23.19
C THR A 116 -1.28 -14.50 -21.83
N PHE A 117 -1.92 -13.67 -21.00
CA PHE A 117 -1.43 -13.41 -19.63
C PHE A 117 -1.26 -14.69 -18.81
N ARG A 118 -2.16 -15.65 -18.99
CA ARG A 118 -2.11 -16.94 -18.29
C ARG A 118 -0.87 -17.74 -18.67
N GLU A 119 -0.53 -17.80 -19.95
CA GLU A 119 0.66 -18.52 -20.43
C GLU A 119 1.93 -17.89 -19.88
N LEU A 120 2.01 -16.56 -19.85
CA LEU A 120 3.16 -15.84 -19.29
C LEU A 120 3.24 -15.99 -17.77
N LEU A 121 2.10 -15.95 -17.06
CA LEU A 121 2.09 -16.21 -15.63
C LEU A 121 2.66 -17.59 -15.29
N CYS A 122 2.27 -18.62 -16.06
CA CYS A 122 2.80 -19.97 -15.90
C CYS A 122 4.32 -20.06 -16.15
N LYS A 123 4.85 -19.23 -17.05
CA LYS A 123 6.30 -19.15 -17.34
C LYS A 123 7.06 -18.24 -16.36
N SER A 124 6.36 -17.42 -15.57
CA SER A 124 6.97 -16.44 -14.69
C SER A 124 7.48 -17.03 -13.38
N LYS A 125 8.30 -16.25 -12.65
CA LYS A 125 8.73 -16.56 -11.28
C LYS A 125 7.57 -16.64 -10.26
N PHE A 126 6.38 -16.18 -10.64
CA PHE A 126 5.21 -16.10 -9.77
C PHE A 126 4.22 -17.26 -9.97
N SER A 127 4.52 -18.22 -10.86
CA SER A 127 3.64 -19.35 -11.20
C SER A 127 3.20 -20.20 -9.99
N ASN A 128 4.01 -20.25 -8.93
CA ASN A 128 3.69 -20.97 -7.69
C ASN A 128 2.89 -20.13 -6.68
N SER A 129 2.93 -18.80 -6.81
CA SER A 129 2.41 -17.86 -5.81
C SER A 129 1.10 -17.20 -6.26
N LEU A 130 0.88 -17.14 -7.58
CA LEU A 130 -0.25 -16.49 -8.23
C LEU A 130 -0.94 -17.47 -9.16
N ASN A 131 -2.26 -17.32 -9.31
CA ASN A 131 -3.05 -18.16 -10.21
C ASN A 131 -4.03 -17.34 -11.02
N CYS A 132 -4.42 -17.82 -12.20
CA CYS A 132 -5.56 -17.27 -12.94
C CYS A 132 -6.82 -18.11 -12.68
N THR A 133 -7.95 -17.47 -12.44
CA THR A 133 -9.25 -18.15 -12.43
C THR A 133 -9.64 -18.54 -13.86
N ALA A 134 -10.61 -19.46 -13.99
CA ALA A 134 -11.17 -19.85 -15.29
C ALA A 134 -11.71 -18.65 -16.09
N ASN A 135 -12.17 -17.60 -15.40
CA ASN A 135 -12.68 -16.38 -16.01
C ASN A 135 -11.58 -15.34 -16.31
N GLY A 136 -10.30 -15.73 -16.23
CA GLY A 136 -9.16 -14.88 -16.56
C GLY A 136 -8.87 -13.78 -15.54
N LYS A 137 -9.33 -13.92 -14.28
CA LYS A 137 -8.97 -13.01 -13.18
C LYS A 137 -7.70 -13.50 -12.49
N LEU A 138 -6.81 -12.58 -12.11
CA LEU A 138 -5.66 -12.89 -11.29
C LEU A 138 -6.13 -13.13 -9.85
N LYS A 139 -5.73 -14.25 -9.27
CA LYS A 139 -5.99 -14.66 -7.89
C LYS A 139 -4.68 -14.54 -7.11
N ILE A 140 -4.64 -13.58 -6.20
CA ILE A 140 -3.52 -13.33 -5.30
C ILE A 140 -3.89 -13.84 -3.92
N SER A 141 -3.04 -14.64 -3.28
CA SER A 141 -3.28 -15.06 -1.89
C SER A 141 -3.03 -13.90 -0.92
N LEU A 142 -3.77 -13.85 0.20
CA LEU A 142 -3.55 -12.83 1.21
C LEU A 142 -2.10 -12.76 1.72
N PRO A 143 -1.38 -13.88 1.94
CA PRO A 143 0.03 -13.82 2.32
C PRO A 143 0.91 -13.11 1.29
N VAL A 144 0.71 -13.40 -0.01
CA VAL A 144 1.45 -12.72 -1.09
C VAL A 144 1.06 -11.25 -1.17
N TRP A 145 -0.22 -10.94 -0.93
CA TRP A 145 -0.69 -9.56 -0.87
C TRP A 145 -0.02 -8.77 0.25
N HIS A 146 -0.04 -9.29 1.48
CA HIS A 146 0.59 -8.63 2.63
C HIS A 146 2.09 -8.42 2.44
N GLN A 147 2.79 -9.36 1.79
CA GLN A 147 4.21 -9.20 1.45
C GLN A 147 4.50 -7.96 0.59
N LEU A 148 3.54 -7.48 -0.20
CA LEU A 148 3.69 -6.23 -0.97
C LEU A 148 3.73 -4.98 -0.07
N PHE A 149 3.19 -5.07 1.14
CA PHE A 149 3.14 -4.00 2.12
C PHE A 149 4.24 -4.10 3.17
N ASP A 150 4.96 -5.22 3.26
CA ASP A 150 5.98 -5.43 4.29
C ASP A 150 7.02 -4.30 4.27
N ILE A 151 7.62 -4.01 3.12
CA ILE A 151 8.63 -2.93 3.01
C ILE A 151 8.00 -1.56 3.33
N PRO A 152 6.90 -1.12 2.69
CA PRO A 152 6.26 0.16 3.02
C PRO A 152 5.90 0.30 4.51
N VAL A 153 5.39 -0.77 5.13
CA VAL A 153 5.03 -0.79 6.57
C VAL A 153 6.25 -0.65 7.46
N GLN A 154 7.35 -1.33 7.14
CA GLN A 154 8.58 -1.21 7.93
C GLN A 154 9.19 0.20 7.80
N GLU A 155 9.13 0.81 6.61
CA GLU A 155 9.60 2.17 6.42
C GLU A 155 8.75 3.18 7.20
N ILE A 156 7.43 3.08 7.16
CA ILE A 156 6.55 3.94 7.97
C ILE A 156 6.86 3.82 9.45
N LYS A 157 6.97 2.59 9.97
CA LYS A 157 7.35 2.35 11.37
C LYS A 157 8.69 3.00 11.71
N TYR A 158 9.67 2.90 10.80
CA TYR A 158 10.95 3.53 10.99
C TYR A 158 10.83 5.05 11.10
N TYR A 159 10.14 5.71 10.18
CA TYR A 159 9.99 7.17 10.19
C TYR A 159 9.15 7.67 11.38
N VAL A 160 8.10 6.95 11.74
CA VAL A 160 7.29 7.28 12.91
C VAL A 160 8.13 7.14 14.18
N ASN A 161 8.94 6.09 14.31
CA ASN A 161 9.85 5.92 15.44
C ASN A 161 10.92 7.02 15.50
N GLN A 162 11.44 7.49 14.35
CA GLN A 162 12.35 8.64 14.36
C GLN A 162 11.67 9.89 14.93
N VAL A 163 10.44 10.15 14.53
CA VAL A 163 9.67 11.33 14.97
C VAL A 163 9.33 11.24 16.45
N THR A 164 8.94 10.07 16.95
CA THR A 164 8.65 9.88 18.38
C THR A 164 9.90 10.01 19.24
N GLU A 165 11.03 9.47 18.80
CA GLU A 165 12.32 9.63 19.48
C GLU A 165 12.76 11.10 19.52
N MET A 166 12.62 11.83 18.41
CA MET A 166 12.89 13.28 18.37
C MET A 166 11.98 14.08 19.30
N GLY A 167 10.73 13.64 19.48
CA GLY A 167 9.78 14.19 20.44
C GLY A 167 10.05 13.80 21.90
N GLY A 168 11.02 12.93 22.17
CA GLY A 168 11.30 12.41 23.52
C GLY A 168 10.21 11.47 24.04
N MET A 169 9.58 10.70 23.16
CA MET A 169 8.61 9.64 23.47
C MET A 169 9.28 8.26 23.38
N GLU A 170 8.77 7.27 24.12
CA GLU A 170 9.24 5.89 23.97
C GLU A 170 8.91 5.33 22.57
N SER A 171 9.79 4.48 22.05
CA SER A 171 9.65 3.84 20.73
C SER A 171 8.34 3.06 20.63
N ILE A 172 7.62 3.18 19.52
CA ILE A 172 6.34 2.50 19.32
C ILE A 172 6.61 1.04 18.92
N ASN A 173 6.57 0.13 19.89
CA ASN A 173 6.75 -1.31 19.66
C ASN A 173 5.48 -2.01 19.14
N LYS A 174 4.30 -1.39 19.26
CA LYS A 174 3.02 -1.90 18.76
C LYS A 174 2.39 -0.91 17.77
N TYR A 175 2.56 -1.21 16.50
CA TYR A 175 1.78 -0.59 15.42
C TYR A 175 0.56 -1.48 15.15
N HIS A 176 -0.63 -1.01 15.48
CA HIS A 176 -1.88 -1.57 14.97
C HIS A 176 -2.24 -0.75 13.75
N HIS A 177 -2.12 -1.34 12.56
CA HIS A 177 -2.30 -0.63 11.30
C HIS A 177 -3.60 -1.07 10.65
N ASN A 178 -4.54 -0.14 10.48
CA ASN A 178 -5.75 -0.32 9.68
C ASN A 178 -5.67 0.59 8.44
N TRP A 179 -4.72 0.29 7.54
CA TRP A 179 -4.42 0.97 6.26
C TRP A 179 -5.60 1.32 5.33
N TRP A 180 -6.79 0.82 5.64
CA TRP A 180 -7.90 0.74 4.72
C TRP A 180 -9.08 1.61 5.16
N HIS A 181 -8.98 2.20 6.35
CA HIS A 181 -9.87 3.25 6.81
C HIS A 181 -9.15 4.59 6.70
N ASN A 182 -9.87 5.58 6.17
CA ASN A 182 -9.52 6.99 6.21
C ASN A 182 -9.69 7.50 7.66
N GLN A 183 -9.14 6.79 8.63
CA GLN A 183 -9.20 7.07 10.06
C GLN A 183 -7.78 7.15 10.59
N SER A 184 -7.45 8.30 11.16
CA SER A 184 -6.27 8.56 11.98
C SER A 184 -6.07 7.41 12.97
N ASP A 185 -5.08 6.55 12.76
CA ASP A 185 -4.71 5.53 13.75
C ASP A 185 -4.07 6.27 14.93
N THR A 186 -4.86 6.50 15.99
CA THR A 186 -4.40 7.23 17.18
C THR A 186 -3.57 6.31 18.06
N ILE A 187 -2.25 6.52 18.12
CA ILE A 187 -1.37 5.76 19.01
C ILE A 187 -1.23 6.53 20.34
N GLN A 188 -1.81 5.99 21.40
CA GLN A 188 -1.57 6.45 22.77
C GLN A 188 -0.26 5.87 23.28
N CYS A 189 0.73 6.74 23.52
CA CYS A 189 1.91 6.39 24.31
C CYS A 189 1.59 6.64 25.79
N VAL A 190 1.81 5.62 26.64
CA VAL A 190 1.63 5.69 28.10
C VAL A 190 2.91 6.18 28.75
#